data_AF-V4QA85-F1
#
_entry.id   AF-V4QA85-F1
#
_cell.length_a   1.000
_cell.length_b   1.000
_cell.length_c   1.000
_cell.angle_alpha   90.00
_cell.angle_beta   90.00
_cell.angle_gamma   90.00
#
_symmetry.space_group_name_H-M   'P 1'
#
loop_
_entity.id
_entity.type
_entity.pdbx_description
1 polymer ?
#
loop_
_entity_poly.entity_id
_entity_poly.type
_entity_poly.pdbx_seq_one_letter_code
_entity_poly.pdbx_strand_id
1 'polypeptide(L)'
;MKFGSHLYGTATPQSDLDIKAVYLPDARDILLQRVKPSVNIVREKSRGEKNTAEDIDFEAYSPAKFLDLLAEGQTVALDMLFAPADMMLSTPDPVWSEIKALAPRLFSRKTTAFVSYCRQQARKYGVKGARLAAVRLALDGLTAIEDSYGANTKLGVAEAEIRDLAASHDLLDIVVLPHPDGNPATYFDVAGKKAIFSASIKGARTMVQNLFDEFGARTRAAEDNQGVDWKAMTHAVRIADQAIEFLDTRQITFPRPNAAHLLAIKRGEIPYASVAEEIENLLTEVEMAVARTTLPETVDRDQIDDFIVDLHQQIVSG
;
A
#
# COMPACT_ATOMS: atom_id res chain seq x y z
N MET A 1 -18.12 6.77 -13.90
CA MET A 1 -18.58 5.65 -13.07
C MET A 1 -18.54 6.05 -11.60
N LYS A 2 -19.47 5.55 -10.78
CA LYS A 2 -19.38 5.63 -9.32
C LYS A 2 -18.15 4.83 -8.87
N PHE A 3 -17.40 5.39 -7.94
CA PHE A 3 -16.15 4.83 -7.45
C PHE A 3 -16.17 4.79 -5.91
N GLY A 4 -15.03 4.42 -5.31
CA GLY A 4 -14.88 4.49 -3.87
C GLY A 4 -15.79 3.51 -3.12
N SER A 5 -16.30 3.92 -1.97
CA SER A 5 -17.12 3.03 -1.13
C SER A 5 -18.37 2.48 -1.83
N HIS A 6 -18.92 3.21 -2.82
CA HIS A 6 -20.04 2.73 -3.63
C HIS A 6 -19.64 1.54 -4.50
N LEU A 7 -18.49 1.63 -5.19
CA LEU A 7 -17.94 0.54 -5.99
C LEU A 7 -17.59 -0.68 -5.12
N TYR A 8 -17.03 -0.45 -3.94
CA TYR A 8 -16.58 -1.53 -3.06
C TYR A 8 -17.71 -2.22 -2.28
N GLY A 9 -18.93 -1.68 -2.30
CA GLY A 9 -20.04 -2.16 -1.45
C GLY A 9 -19.91 -1.78 0.03
N THR A 10 -19.09 -0.77 0.34
CA THR A 10 -18.79 -0.30 1.71
C THR A 10 -19.34 1.11 1.98
N ALA A 11 -20.29 1.56 1.16
CA ALA A 11 -20.95 2.85 1.30
C ALA A 11 -21.87 2.85 2.52
N THR A 12 -21.84 3.95 3.25
CA THR A 12 -22.75 4.28 4.35
C THR A 12 -23.55 5.52 3.98
N PRO A 13 -24.61 5.88 4.71
CA PRO A 13 -25.36 7.12 4.45
C PRO A 13 -24.52 8.40 4.52
N GLN A 14 -23.33 8.35 5.13
CA GLN A 14 -22.38 9.46 5.25
C GLN A 14 -21.26 9.41 4.19
N SER A 15 -21.28 8.43 3.28
CA SER A 15 -20.26 8.32 2.24
C SER A 15 -20.48 9.38 1.16
N ASP A 16 -19.36 9.99 0.76
CA ASP A 16 -19.24 10.89 -0.37
C ASP A 16 -19.37 10.14 -1.70
N LEU A 17 -19.64 10.90 -2.77
CA LEU A 17 -19.74 10.36 -4.11
C LEU A 17 -18.44 10.60 -4.88
N ASP A 18 -17.60 9.58 -4.94
CA ASP A 18 -16.46 9.55 -5.86
C ASP A 18 -16.94 9.19 -7.27
N ILE A 19 -16.56 10.00 -8.26
CA ILE A 19 -16.78 9.72 -9.68
C ILE A 19 -15.43 9.64 -10.37
N LYS A 20 -15.21 8.53 -11.09
CA LYS A 20 -14.06 8.40 -11.99
C LYS A 20 -14.47 8.26 -13.44
N ALA A 21 -13.63 8.74 -14.35
CA ALA A 21 -13.84 8.62 -15.79
C ALA A 21 -12.52 8.45 -16.56
N VAL A 22 -12.62 7.90 -17.76
CA VAL A 22 -11.64 8.14 -18.82
C VAL A 22 -12.32 9.08 -19.80
N TYR A 23 -11.67 10.20 -20.12
CA TYR A 23 -12.24 11.20 -21.01
C TYR A 23 -11.57 11.16 -22.39
N LEU A 24 -12.31 11.45 -23.44
CA LEU A 24 -11.74 11.60 -24.78
C LEU A 24 -11.20 13.03 -24.95
N PRO A 25 -9.92 13.21 -25.29
CA PRO A 25 -9.38 14.53 -25.60
C PRO A 25 -9.98 15.07 -26.90
N ASP A 26 -10.06 16.40 -27.04
CA ASP A 26 -10.48 17.00 -28.30
C ASP A 26 -9.33 17.05 -29.32
N ALA A 27 -9.68 17.06 -30.61
CA ALA A 27 -8.71 17.06 -31.71
C ALA A 27 -7.72 18.23 -31.63
N ARG A 28 -8.15 19.41 -31.15
CA ARG A 28 -7.28 20.58 -31.06
C ARG A 28 -6.24 20.40 -29.97
N ASP A 29 -6.61 19.89 -28.80
CA ASP A 29 -5.68 19.62 -27.72
C ASP A 29 -4.72 18.45 -28.05
N ILE A 30 -5.15 17.47 -28.85
CA ILE A 30 -4.25 16.45 -29.42
C ILE A 30 -3.20 17.13 -30.31
N LEU A 31 -3.64 17.88 -31.32
CA LEU A 31 -2.75 18.52 -32.31
C LEU A 31 -1.80 19.55 -31.69
N LEU A 32 -2.23 20.23 -30.62
CA LEU A 32 -1.42 21.20 -29.89
C LEU A 32 -0.56 20.58 -28.78
N GLN A 33 -0.65 19.26 -28.56
CA GLN A 33 0.02 18.54 -27.48
C GLN A 33 -0.33 19.12 -26.08
N ARG A 34 -1.61 19.41 -25.86
CA ARG A 34 -2.15 20.01 -24.63
C ARG A 34 -3.07 19.09 -23.84
N VAL A 35 -3.20 17.82 -24.26
CA VAL A 35 -3.97 16.81 -23.56
C VAL A 35 -3.49 16.72 -22.11
N LYS A 36 -4.40 16.98 -21.17
CA LYS A 36 -4.11 16.85 -19.75
C LYS A 36 -4.07 15.36 -19.36
N PRO A 37 -3.04 14.87 -18.66
CA PRO A 37 -3.04 13.47 -18.21
C PRO A 37 -4.23 13.15 -17.30
N SER A 38 -4.65 14.12 -16.48
CA SER A 38 -5.79 14.01 -15.57
C SER A 38 -6.53 15.34 -15.39
N VAL A 39 -7.82 15.28 -15.12
CA VAL A 39 -8.69 16.41 -14.77
C VAL A 39 -9.36 16.10 -13.43
N ASN A 40 -9.23 17.01 -12.47
CA ASN A 40 -9.85 16.89 -11.15
C ASN A 40 -10.83 18.04 -10.95
N ILE A 41 -12.04 17.72 -10.50
CA ILE A 41 -13.04 18.69 -10.06
C ILE A 41 -13.42 18.27 -8.65
N VAL A 42 -12.93 19.04 -7.69
CA VAL A 42 -13.22 18.87 -6.26
C VAL A 42 -13.72 20.19 -5.69
N ARG A 43 -14.57 20.11 -4.67
CA ARG A 43 -14.99 21.31 -3.94
C ARG A 43 -13.81 21.92 -3.18
N GLU A 44 -13.70 23.25 -3.18
CA GLU A 44 -12.76 23.95 -2.32
C GLU A 44 -13.13 23.76 -0.84
N LYS A 45 -12.18 23.25 -0.05
CA LYS A 45 -12.37 22.88 1.37
C LYS A 45 -11.46 23.72 2.26
N SER A 46 -11.95 24.05 3.44
CA SER A 46 -11.13 24.69 4.49
C SER A 46 -10.15 23.69 5.09
N ARG A 47 -9.04 24.17 5.66
CA ARG A 47 -8.00 23.30 6.25
C ARG A 47 -8.61 22.42 7.36
N GLY A 48 -8.64 21.11 7.15
CA GLY A 48 -9.14 20.12 8.12
C GLY A 48 -10.61 19.74 7.95
N GLU A 49 -11.31 20.29 6.97
CA GLU A 49 -12.68 19.93 6.61
C GLU A 49 -12.71 18.52 6.00
N LYS A 50 -13.57 17.64 6.52
CA LYS A 50 -13.83 16.29 5.99
C LYS A 50 -14.99 16.35 4.99
N ASN A 51 -14.99 15.42 4.03
CA ASN A 51 -16.08 15.29 3.06
C ASN A 51 -17.42 14.96 3.76
N THR A 52 -18.50 15.51 3.22
CA THR A 52 -19.89 15.15 3.58
C THR A 52 -20.52 14.28 2.48
N ALA A 53 -21.74 13.78 2.73
CA ALA A 53 -22.49 13.01 1.75
C ALA A 53 -22.93 13.84 0.53
N GLU A 54 -22.88 15.17 0.59
CA GLU A 54 -23.19 16.05 -0.55
C GLU A 54 -21.97 16.33 -1.44
N ASP A 55 -20.76 15.99 -0.98
CA ASP A 55 -19.55 16.23 -1.75
C ASP A 55 -19.41 15.22 -2.90
N ILE A 56 -19.12 15.75 -4.09
CA ILE A 56 -18.85 14.97 -5.30
C ILE A 56 -17.41 15.26 -5.70
N ASP A 57 -16.54 14.25 -5.61
CA ASP A 57 -15.16 14.34 -6.06
C ASP A 57 -15.07 13.65 -7.43
N PHE A 58 -14.77 14.43 -8.47
CA PHE A 58 -14.65 13.93 -9.85
C PHE A 58 -13.19 13.93 -10.30
N GLU A 59 -12.73 12.77 -10.79
CA GLU A 59 -11.40 12.62 -11.40
C GLU A 59 -11.52 11.89 -12.74
N ALA A 60 -10.94 12.45 -13.79
CA ALA A 60 -10.87 11.83 -15.10
C ALA A 60 -9.43 11.71 -15.57
N TYR A 61 -9.13 10.62 -16.29
CA TYR A 61 -7.84 10.39 -16.91
C TYR A 61 -7.97 10.46 -18.44
N SER A 62 -6.93 10.97 -19.11
CA SER A 62 -6.79 10.75 -20.55
C SER A 62 -6.59 9.25 -20.84
N PRO A 63 -6.88 8.75 -22.06
CA PRO A 63 -6.71 7.34 -22.39
C PRO A 63 -5.25 6.88 -22.20
N ALA A 64 -4.28 7.71 -22.62
CA ALA A 64 -2.86 7.42 -22.43
C ALA A 64 -2.50 7.26 -20.94
N LYS A 65 -2.92 8.22 -20.10
CA LYS A 65 -2.66 8.14 -18.66
C LYS A 65 -3.35 6.94 -18.01
N PHE A 66 -4.57 6.61 -18.43
CA PHE A 66 -5.28 5.45 -17.91
C PHE A 66 -4.55 4.15 -18.23
N LEU A 67 -4.11 3.98 -19.49
CA LEU A 67 -3.35 2.79 -19.90
C LEU A 67 -2.00 2.70 -19.19
N ASP A 68 -1.32 3.82 -18.94
CA ASP A 68 -0.11 3.85 -18.11
C ASP A 68 -0.37 3.37 -16.68
N LEU A 69 -1.42 3.91 -16.04
CA LEU A 69 -1.81 3.49 -14.70
C LEU A 69 -2.18 2.00 -14.66
N LEU A 70 -2.81 1.50 -15.71
CA LEU A 70 -3.16 0.09 -15.83
C LEU A 70 -1.93 -0.81 -16.01
N ALA A 71 -0.99 -0.40 -16.86
CA ALA A 71 0.31 -1.05 -17.07
C ALA A 71 1.18 -1.08 -15.81
N GLU A 72 1.10 -0.04 -14.98
CA GLU A 72 1.70 0.04 -13.64
C GLU A 72 0.90 -0.74 -12.59
N GLY A 73 -0.31 -1.19 -12.93
CA GLY A 73 -1.28 -1.86 -12.07
C GLY A 73 -1.60 -1.06 -10.84
N GLN A 74 -1.89 0.22 -11.05
CA GLN A 74 -2.46 1.08 -10.02
C GLN A 74 -3.88 0.61 -9.73
N THR A 75 -4.21 0.51 -8.44
CA THR A 75 -5.55 0.09 -7.95
C THR A 75 -6.66 0.87 -8.64
N VAL A 76 -6.49 2.18 -8.79
CA VAL A 76 -7.50 3.04 -9.43
C VAL A 76 -7.87 2.59 -10.85
N ALA A 77 -6.88 2.21 -11.67
CA ALA A 77 -7.12 1.81 -13.06
C ALA A 77 -7.76 0.42 -13.14
N LEU A 78 -7.28 -0.52 -12.33
CA LEU A 78 -7.86 -1.87 -12.26
C LEU A 78 -9.29 -1.83 -11.70
N ASP A 79 -9.53 -1.06 -10.65
CA ASP A 79 -10.87 -0.91 -10.06
C ASP A 79 -11.84 -0.29 -11.07
N MET A 80 -11.40 0.70 -11.85
CA MET A 80 -12.20 1.28 -12.95
C MET A 80 -12.47 0.26 -14.07
N LEU A 81 -11.46 -0.53 -14.47
CA LEU A 81 -11.56 -1.53 -15.53
C LEU A 81 -12.62 -2.61 -15.21
N PHE A 82 -12.60 -3.08 -13.95
CA PHE A 82 -13.50 -4.13 -13.47
C PHE A 82 -14.81 -3.61 -12.86
N ALA A 83 -15.05 -2.30 -12.88
CA ALA A 83 -16.30 -1.73 -12.39
C ALA A 83 -17.51 -2.31 -13.15
N PRO A 84 -18.55 -2.77 -12.42
CA PRO A 84 -19.74 -3.38 -13.02
C PRO A 84 -20.63 -2.32 -13.68
N ALA A 85 -21.54 -2.78 -14.55
CA ALA A 85 -22.35 -1.90 -15.39
C ALA A 85 -23.27 -0.96 -14.58
N ASP A 86 -23.75 -1.41 -13.42
CA ASP A 86 -24.58 -0.63 -12.49
C ASP A 86 -23.82 0.52 -11.79
N MET A 87 -22.48 0.53 -11.88
CA MET A 87 -21.64 1.67 -11.45
C MET A 87 -21.45 2.70 -12.56
N MET A 88 -21.82 2.41 -13.80
CA MET A 88 -21.72 3.38 -14.90
C MET A 88 -22.82 4.44 -14.78
N LEU A 89 -22.46 5.71 -14.92
CA LEU A 89 -23.41 6.83 -14.83
C LEU A 89 -24.16 7.07 -16.15
N SER A 90 -23.62 6.54 -17.24
CA SER A 90 -24.17 6.58 -18.58
C SER A 90 -23.63 5.38 -19.36
N THR A 91 -24.21 5.09 -20.53
CA THR A 91 -23.60 4.16 -21.49
C THR A 91 -22.17 4.64 -21.81
N PRO A 92 -21.14 3.80 -21.62
CA PRO A 92 -19.78 4.17 -21.97
C PRO A 92 -19.62 4.39 -23.47
N ASP A 93 -18.69 5.25 -23.84
CA ASP A 93 -18.24 5.41 -25.22
C ASP A 93 -17.67 4.06 -25.77
N PRO A 94 -17.87 3.72 -27.06
CA PRO A 94 -17.30 2.52 -27.67
C PRO A 94 -15.80 2.31 -27.41
N VAL A 95 -15.01 3.39 -27.35
CA VAL A 95 -13.57 3.34 -27.04
C VAL A 95 -13.29 2.63 -25.71
N TRP A 96 -14.21 2.72 -24.73
CA TRP A 96 -14.06 1.99 -23.47
C TRP A 96 -14.03 0.46 -23.69
N SER A 97 -14.81 -0.06 -24.62
CA SER A 97 -14.81 -1.49 -24.94
C SER A 97 -13.49 -1.92 -25.59
N GLU A 98 -12.89 -1.04 -26.41
CA GLU A 98 -11.58 -1.27 -27.02
C GLU A 98 -10.47 -1.27 -25.97
N ILE A 99 -10.50 -0.33 -25.02
CA ILE A 99 -9.60 -0.30 -23.85
C ILE A 99 -9.73 -1.60 -23.04
N LYS A 100 -10.97 -2.07 -22.78
CA LYS A 100 -11.19 -3.34 -22.06
C LYS A 100 -10.66 -4.55 -22.83
N ALA A 101 -10.68 -4.52 -24.16
CA ALA A 101 -10.11 -5.58 -25.00
C ALA A 101 -8.57 -5.58 -24.98
N LEU A 102 -7.94 -4.40 -24.91
CA LEU A 102 -6.48 -4.25 -24.79
C LEU A 102 -5.97 -4.65 -23.39
N ALA A 103 -6.73 -4.33 -22.35
CA ALA A 103 -6.32 -4.42 -20.94
C ALA A 103 -5.62 -5.73 -20.52
N PRO A 104 -6.06 -6.94 -20.90
CA PRO A 104 -5.39 -8.18 -20.51
C PRO A 104 -3.93 -8.27 -20.97
N ARG A 105 -3.55 -7.57 -22.03
CA ARG A 105 -2.16 -7.50 -22.54
C ARG A 105 -1.27 -6.57 -21.72
N LEU A 106 -1.88 -5.73 -20.87
CA LEU A 106 -1.22 -4.77 -19.99
C LEU A 106 -1.15 -5.25 -18.54
N PHE A 107 -1.47 -6.51 -18.26
CA PHE A 107 -1.32 -7.07 -16.92
C PHE A 107 0.08 -7.65 -16.74
N SER A 108 0.71 -7.36 -15.60
CA SER A 108 2.01 -7.95 -15.23
C SER A 108 2.04 -8.32 -13.75
N ARG A 109 2.96 -9.23 -13.38
CA ARG A 109 3.19 -9.64 -11.98
C ARG A 109 4.01 -8.62 -11.17
N LYS A 110 4.69 -7.67 -11.83
CA LYS A 110 5.52 -6.62 -11.19
C LYS A 110 4.80 -5.29 -11.03
N THR A 111 3.49 -5.25 -11.16
CA THR A 111 2.71 -4.06 -10.80
C THR A 111 2.72 -3.88 -9.28
N THR A 112 3.78 -3.23 -8.83
CA THR A 112 4.25 -3.08 -7.45
C THR A 112 3.43 -2.10 -6.62
N ALA A 113 2.38 -1.47 -7.17
CA ALA A 113 1.58 -0.49 -6.45
C ALA A 113 0.82 -1.13 -5.27
N PHE A 114 0.19 -2.29 -5.47
CA PHE A 114 -0.51 -3.03 -4.41
C PHE A 114 0.43 -3.47 -3.30
N VAL A 115 1.52 -4.16 -3.68
CA VAL A 115 2.48 -4.74 -2.74
C VAL A 115 3.20 -3.64 -1.95
N SER A 116 3.62 -2.57 -2.61
CA SER A 116 4.31 -1.46 -1.94
C SER A 116 3.38 -0.70 -1.01
N TYR A 117 2.13 -0.45 -1.43
CA TYR A 117 1.13 0.19 -0.59
C TYR A 117 0.79 -0.66 0.63
N CYS A 118 0.45 -1.94 0.44
CA CYS A 118 0.12 -2.84 1.54
C CYS A 118 1.31 -3.03 2.48
N ARG A 119 2.54 -3.20 1.97
CA ARG A 119 3.75 -3.25 2.82
C ARG A 119 3.95 -1.96 3.62
N GLN A 120 3.64 -0.79 3.06
CA GLN A 120 3.71 0.46 3.80
C GLN A 120 2.65 0.53 4.91
N GLN A 121 1.42 0.08 4.64
CA GLN A 121 0.37 -0.01 5.66
C GLN A 121 0.67 -1.07 6.73
N ALA A 122 1.25 -2.21 6.36
CA ALA A 122 1.77 -3.22 7.30
C ALA A 122 2.89 -2.66 8.17
N ARG A 123 3.83 -1.91 7.60
CA ARG A 123 4.87 -1.24 8.40
C ARG A 123 4.27 -0.24 9.39
N LYS A 124 3.13 0.35 9.04
CA LYS A 124 2.40 1.33 9.86
C LYS A 124 1.51 0.66 10.92
N TYR A 125 0.90 -0.50 10.63
CA TYR A 125 -0.17 -1.10 11.42
C TYR A 125 -0.02 -2.60 11.73
N GLY A 126 0.93 -3.29 11.11
CA GLY A 126 1.23 -4.72 11.27
C GLY A 126 1.72 -5.07 12.68
N VAL A 127 1.39 -6.30 13.06
CA VAL A 127 1.36 -6.90 14.38
C VAL A 127 2.64 -6.68 15.17
N LYS A 128 2.40 -5.98 16.27
CA LYS A 128 3.34 -5.78 17.35
C LYS A 128 3.53 -7.02 18.22
N GLY A 129 2.86 -8.16 18.05
CA GLY A 129 3.04 -9.31 18.97
C GLY A 129 4.49 -9.81 19.02
N ALA A 130 4.95 -10.45 17.95
CA ALA A 130 6.33 -10.90 17.82
C ALA A 130 7.33 -9.72 17.77
N ARG A 131 6.95 -8.60 17.13
CA ARG A 131 7.83 -7.43 17.02
C ARG A 131 8.03 -6.69 18.34
N LEU A 132 6.99 -6.51 19.15
CA LEU A 132 7.09 -5.96 20.51
C LEU A 132 7.79 -6.95 21.43
N ALA A 133 7.55 -8.26 21.28
CA ALA A 133 8.30 -9.27 22.01
C ALA A 133 9.80 -9.17 21.70
N ALA A 134 10.18 -9.11 20.42
CA ALA A 134 11.57 -8.91 19.98
C ALA A 134 12.14 -7.58 20.49
N VAL A 135 11.40 -6.47 20.38
CA VAL A 135 11.85 -5.15 20.82
C VAL A 135 11.96 -5.07 22.34
N ARG A 136 11.04 -5.70 23.09
CA ARG A 136 11.11 -5.82 24.55
C ARG A 136 12.33 -6.65 24.96
N LEU A 137 12.49 -7.82 24.34
CA LEU A 137 13.62 -8.71 24.59
C LEU A 137 14.95 -8.00 24.29
N ALA A 138 15.04 -7.28 23.18
CA ALA A 138 16.20 -6.50 22.82
C ALA A 138 16.45 -5.33 23.79
N LEU A 139 15.39 -4.65 24.26
CA LEU A 139 15.50 -3.57 25.23
C LEU A 139 16.01 -4.07 26.59
N ASP A 140 15.45 -5.18 27.07
CA ASP A 140 15.84 -5.80 28.34
C ASP A 140 17.29 -6.33 28.25
N GLY A 141 17.63 -7.01 27.15
CA GLY A 141 18.99 -7.49 26.89
C GLY A 141 20.02 -6.37 26.79
N LEU A 142 19.72 -5.29 26.05
CA LEU A 142 20.60 -4.12 25.95
C LEU A 142 20.74 -3.38 27.28
N THR A 143 19.72 -3.42 28.14
CA THR A 143 19.80 -2.85 29.50
C THR A 143 20.76 -3.67 30.36
N ALA A 144 20.66 -5.00 30.35
CA ALA A 144 21.59 -5.88 31.07
C ALA A 144 23.04 -5.75 30.57
N ILE A 145 23.23 -5.60 29.25
CA ILE A 145 24.52 -5.35 28.63
C ILE A 145 25.07 -3.97 29.03
N GLU A 146 24.22 -2.93 29.05
CA GLU A 146 24.60 -1.59 29.51
C GLU A 146 25.07 -1.59 30.97
N ASP A 147 24.39 -2.35 31.84
CA ASP A 147 24.75 -2.49 33.25
C ASP A 147 26.11 -3.20 33.43
N SER A 148 26.46 -4.13 32.54
CA SER A 148 27.70 -4.91 32.62
C SER A 148 28.91 -4.21 32.00
N TYR A 149 28.72 -3.54 30.86
CA TYR A 149 29.79 -2.95 30.05
C TYR A 149 29.88 -1.43 30.13
N GLY A 150 28.82 -0.76 30.61
CA GLY A 150 28.73 0.70 30.73
C GLY A 150 28.17 1.39 29.48
N ALA A 151 27.37 2.43 29.71
CA ALA A 151 26.59 3.17 28.70
C ALA A 151 27.38 3.66 27.47
N ASN A 152 28.62 4.13 27.66
CA ASN A 152 29.41 4.74 26.59
C ASN A 152 30.32 3.74 25.85
N THR A 153 30.33 2.48 26.28
CA THR A 153 31.10 1.42 25.64
C THR A 153 30.51 1.12 24.26
N LYS A 154 31.37 0.80 23.29
CA LYS A 154 30.92 0.45 21.94
C LYS A 154 30.16 -0.86 21.95
N LEU A 155 29.08 -0.92 21.18
CA LEU A 155 28.21 -2.08 21.09
C LEU A 155 28.98 -3.36 20.70
N GLY A 156 29.95 -3.27 19.79
CA GLY A 156 30.78 -4.40 19.37
C GLY A 156 31.72 -4.97 20.44
N VAL A 157 31.87 -4.32 21.61
CA VAL A 157 32.61 -4.91 22.74
C VAL A 157 31.82 -6.04 23.40
N ALA A 158 30.48 -5.98 23.37
CA ALA A 158 29.57 -7.01 23.88
C ALA A 158 29.05 -7.91 22.75
N GLU A 159 29.86 -8.16 21.72
CA GLU A 159 29.44 -8.87 20.52
C GLU A 159 28.91 -10.29 20.81
N ALA A 160 29.50 -11.01 21.76
CA ALA A 160 29.06 -12.35 22.12
C ALA A 160 27.63 -12.33 22.67
N GLU A 161 27.35 -11.46 23.63
CA GLU A 161 26.02 -11.32 24.26
C GLU A 161 24.97 -10.82 23.28
N ILE A 162 25.35 -9.94 22.34
CA ILE A 162 24.42 -9.45 21.31
C ILE A 162 24.11 -10.56 20.30
N ARG A 163 25.09 -11.42 19.97
CA ARG A 163 24.85 -12.58 19.11
C ARG A 163 23.92 -13.60 19.77
N ASP A 164 24.10 -13.86 21.06
CA ASP A 164 23.19 -14.70 21.83
C ASP A 164 21.78 -14.11 21.90
N LEU A 165 21.68 -12.80 22.12
CA LEU A 165 20.41 -12.07 22.08
C LEU A 165 19.76 -12.13 20.70
N ALA A 166 20.53 -11.98 19.61
CA ALA A 166 20.01 -12.09 18.26
C ALA A 166 19.48 -13.49 17.95
N ALA A 167 20.18 -14.54 18.40
CA ALA A 167 19.75 -15.93 18.20
C ALA A 167 18.48 -16.30 18.99
N SER A 168 18.09 -15.49 19.98
CA SER A 168 16.94 -15.78 20.85
C SER A 168 15.57 -15.41 20.27
N HIS A 169 15.51 -14.73 19.11
CA HIS A 169 14.25 -14.37 18.45
C HIS A 169 14.42 -14.13 16.95
N ASP A 170 13.50 -14.67 16.14
CA ASP A 170 13.49 -14.59 14.66
C ASP A 170 13.48 -13.18 14.03
N LEU A 171 13.29 -12.13 14.83
CA LEU A 171 13.23 -10.73 14.37
C LEU A 171 14.45 -9.92 14.86
N LEU A 172 15.41 -10.59 15.47
CA LEU A 172 16.69 -10.03 15.87
C LEU A 172 17.77 -10.69 15.01
N ASP A 173 18.69 -9.90 14.46
CA ASP A 173 19.72 -10.44 13.58
C ASP A 173 21.04 -9.66 13.68
N ILE A 174 22.13 -10.29 13.26
CA ILE A 174 23.41 -9.65 13.02
C ILE A 174 23.67 -9.59 11.53
N VAL A 175 23.57 -8.38 10.97
CA VAL A 175 23.75 -8.15 9.54
C VAL A 175 25.03 -7.40 9.26
N VAL A 176 25.69 -7.73 8.15
CA VAL A 176 26.86 -6.99 7.64
C VAL A 176 26.43 -6.26 6.38
N LEU A 177 26.54 -4.93 6.40
CA LEU A 177 26.08 -4.07 5.30
C LEU A 177 27.21 -3.13 4.85
N PRO A 178 27.21 -2.69 3.58
CA PRO A 178 28.14 -1.66 3.11
C PRO A 178 27.93 -0.34 3.87
N HIS A 179 28.99 0.20 4.48
CA HIS A 179 28.98 1.54 5.05
C HIS A 179 29.26 2.59 3.94
N PRO A 180 28.76 3.83 4.05
CA PRO A 180 29.10 4.93 3.12
C PRO A 180 30.59 5.12 2.83
N ASP A 181 31.45 4.64 3.73
CA ASP A 181 32.90 4.75 3.68
C ASP A 181 33.53 3.64 2.81
N GLY A 182 32.71 2.79 2.19
CA GLY A 182 33.11 1.69 1.32
C GLY A 182 33.45 0.38 2.05
N ASN A 183 33.61 0.41 3.37
CA ASN A 183 33.90 -0.78 4.18
C ASN A 183 32.62 -1.42 4.72
N PRO A 184 32.54 -2.77 4.80
CA PRO A 184 31.42 -3.44 5.46
C PRO A 184 31.44 -3.14 6.97
N ALA A 185 30.26 -2.91 7.54
CA ALA A 185 30.06 -2.73 8.97
C ALA A 185 29.04 -3.72 9.52
N THR A 186 29.23 -4.13 10.78
CA THR A 186 28.32 -5.04 11.49
C THR A 186 27.25 -4.24 12.23
N TYR A 187 26.01 -4.71 12.12
CA TYR A 187 24.85 -4.11 12.75
C TYR A 187 24.07 -5.14 13.55
N PHE A 188 23.55 -4.71 14.69
CA PHE A 188 22.46 -5.40 15.37
C PHE A 188 21.15 -4.91 14.78
N ASP A 189 20.42 -5.77 14.08
CA ASP A 189 19.11 -5.50 13.51
C ASP A 189 18.03 -5.88 14.52
N VAL A 190 17.28 -4.89 14.99
CA VAL A 190 16.15 -5.06 15.90
C VAL A 190 14.88 -4.74 15.11
N ALA A 191 14.26 -5.80 14.57
CA ALA A 191 13.04 -5.73 13.78
C ALA A 191 13.06 -4.63 12.69
N GLY A 192 14.16 -4.56 11.93
CA GLY A 192 14.36 -3.63 10.81
C GLY A 192 15.12 -2.35 11.17
N LYS A 193 15.28 -2.03 12.46
CA LYS A 193 16.07 -0.88 12.93
C LYS A 193 17.47 -1.34 13.32
N LYS A 194 18.50 -0.71 12.74
CA LYS A 194 19.89 -1.20 12.80
C LYS A 194 20.75 -0.33 13.69
N ALA A 195 21.35 -0.92 14.72
CA ALA A 195 22.42 -0.30 15.52
C ALA A 195 23.78 -0.76 15.01
N ILE A 196 24.63 0.16 14.56
CA ILE A 196 25.99 -0.18 14.14
C ILE A 196 26.85 -0.54 15.36
N PHE A 197 27.73 -1.52 15.24
CA PHE A 197 28.60 -1.99 16.34
C PHE A 197 29.59 -0.92 16.84
N SER A 198 29.87 0.09 16.02
CA SER A 198 30.71 1.23 16.41
C SER A 198 30.00 2.27 17.28
N ALA A 199 28.66 2.23 17.37
CA ALA A 199 27.87 3.09 18.25
C ALA A 199 27.99 2.66 19.71
N SER A 200 27.64 3.54 20.64
CA SER A 200 27.59 3.20 22.06
C SER A 200 26.40 2.29 22.39
N ILE A 201 26.54 1.47 23.43
CA ILE A 201 25.47 0.60 23.95
C ILE A 201 24.24 1.46 24.32
N LYS A 202 24.44 2.61 24.97
CA LYS A 202 23.36 3.58 25.23
C LYS A 202 22.67 4.07 23.96
N GLY A 203 23.43 4.32 22.89
CA GLY A 203 22.90 4.73 21.60
C GLY A 203 21.97 3.67 21.01
N ALA A 204 22.39 2.40 21.05
CA ALA A 204 21.58 1.26 20.63
C ALA A 204 20.33 1.11 21.51
N ARG A 205 20.47 1.12 22.85
CA ARG A 205 19.35 1.03 23.78
C ARG A 205 18.35 2.16 23.60
N THR A 206 18.81 3.40 23.45
CA THR A 206 17.91 4.57 23.22
C THR A 206 17.13 4.42 21.92
N MET A 207 17.76 3.92 20.86
CA MET A 207 17.09 3.66 19.60
C MET A 207 15.99 2.58 19.74
N VAL A 208 16.27 1.51 20.48
CA VAL A 208 15.30 0.44 20.78
C VAL A 208 14.21 0.94 21.75
N GLN A 209 14.54 1.78 22.73
CA GLN A 209 13.59 2.40 23.66
C GLN A 209 12.60 3.30 22.91
N ASN A 210 13.07 4.16 22.00
CA ASN A 210 12.19 5.00 21.18
C ASN A 210 11.26 4.14 20.31
N LEU A 211 11.79 3.06 19.74
CA LEU A 211 11.00 2.08 18.99
C LEU A 211 9.95 1.41 19.89
N PHE A 212 10.31 1.02 21.12
CA PHE A 212 9.42 0.46 22.12
C PHE A 212 8.30 1.44 22.53
N ASP A 213 8.63 2.71 22.76
CA ASP A 213 7.68 3.75 23.17
C ASP A 213 6.68 4.09 22.06
N GLU A 214 7.14 4.13 20.80
CA GLU A 214 6.26 4.22 19.63
C GLU A 214 5.24 3.05 19.60
N PHE A 215 5.68 1.86 19.99
CA PHE A 215 4.78 0.72 20.11
C PHE A 215 3.86 0.83 21.33
N GLY A 216 4.35 1.18 22.52
CA GLY A 216 3.55 1.31 23.75
C GLY A 216 2.49 2.41 23.69
N ALA A 217 2.76 3.53 23.01
CA ALA A 217 1.77 4.59 22.79
C ALA A 217 0.60 4.10 21.91
N ARG A 218 0.87 3.33 20.84
CA ARG A 218 -0.21 2.87 19.94
C ARG A 218 -0.93 1.61 20.43
N THR A 219 -0.36 0.84 21.36
CA THR A 219 -1.06 -0.30 21.99
C THR A 219 -2.10 0.20 23.00
N ARG A 220 -1.74 1.19 23.83
CA ARG A 220 -2.69 1.88 24.72
C ARG A 220 -3.78 2.63 23.95
N ALA A 221 -3.44 3.24 22.81
CA ALA A 221 -4.42 3.87 21.92
C ALA A 221 -5.37 2.85 21.24
N ALA A 222 -4.89 1.63 20.98
CA ALA A 222 -5.67 0.55 20.39
C ALA A 222 -6.58 -0.17 21.41
N GLU A 223 -6.21 -0.23 22.69
CA GLU A 223 -7.06 -0.76 23.77
C GLU A 223 -8.34 0.08 23.97
N ASP A 224 -8.26 1.41 23.74
CA ASP A 224 -9.40 2.33 23.86
C ASP A 224 -10.03 2.71 22.50
N ASN A 225 -9.64 2.10 21.38
CA ASN A 225 -10.04 2.49 20.01
C ASN A 225 -9.78 3.98 19.66
N GLN A 226 -8.97 4.70 20.45
CA GLN A 226 -8.71 6.12 20.25
C GLN A 226 -7.56 6.32 19.25
N GLY A 227 -7.82 7.03 18.15
CA GLY A 227 -6.79 7.40 17.18
C GLY A 227 -6.37 6.30 16.19
N VAL A 228 -7.10 5.18 16.14
CA VAL A 228 -6.91 4.16 15.10
C VAL A 228 -7.49 4.66 13.76
N ASP A 229 -6.68 4.61 12.71
CA ASP A 229 -7.11 4.94 11.35
C ASP A 229 -7.77 3.73 10.69
N TRP A 230 -9.01 3.44 11.10
CA TRP A 230 -9.81 2.33 10.58
C TRP A 230 -10.03 2.41 9.07
N LYS A 231 -10.03 3.64 8.51
CA LYS A 231 -10.10 3.86 7.06
C LYS A 231 -8.87 3.27 6.37
N ALA A 232 -7.67 3.56 6.88
CA ALA A 232 -6.43 3.02 6.33
C ALA A 232 -6.32 1.49 6.50
N MET A 233 -6.74 0.94 7.65
CA MET A 233 -6.72 -0.51 7.87
C MET A 233 -7.68 -1.25 6.93
N THR A 234 -8.92 -0.77 6.81
CA THR A 234 -9.90 -1.33 5.85
C THR A 234 -9.36 -1.27 4.43
N HIS A 235 -8.67 -0.17 4.08
CA HIS A 235 -8.08 -0.01 2.76
C HIS A 235 -6.96 -1.03 2.50
N ALA A 236 -6.12 -1.30 3.49
CA ALA A 236 -5.03 -2.27 3.40
C ALA A 236 -5.57 -3.70 3.17
N VAL A 237 -6.56 -4.13 3.96
CA VAL A 237 -7.21 -5.44 3.79
C VAL A 237 -7.82 -5.54 2.39
N ARG A 238 -8.62 -4.55 1.98
CA ARG A 238 -9.26 -4.52 0.66
C ARG A 238 -8.24 -4.66 -0.48
N ILE A 239 -7.18 -3.87 -0.47
CA ILE A 239 -6.17 -3.87 -1.54
C ILE A 239 -5.42 -5.20 -1.58
N ALA A 240 -5.09 -5.78 -0.42
CA ALA A 240 -4.40 -7.07 -0.38
C ALA A 240 -5.29 -8.19 -0.93
N ASP A 241 -6.57 -8.27 -0.54
CA ASP A 241 -7.53 -9.22 -1.12
C ASP A 241 -7.72 -9.04 -2.62
N GLN A 242 -7.85 -7.79 -3.09
CA GLN A 242 -7.94 -7.47 -4.51
C GLN A 242 -6.71 -7.95 -5.27
N ALA A 243 -5.52 -7.76 -4.70
CA ALA A 243 -4.27 -8.19 -5.30
C ALA A 243 -4.19 -9.73 -5.41
N ILE A 244 -4.56 -10.45 -4.37
CA ILE A 244 -4.58 -11.92 -4.38
C ILE A 244 -5.55 -12.42 -5.48
N GLU A 245 -6.78 -11.91 -5.49
CA GLU A 245 -7.79 -12.28 -6.49
C GLU A 245 -7.30 -11.99 -7.92
N PHE A 246 -6.71 -10.82 -8.14
CA PHE A 246 -6.21 -10.42 -9.46
C PHE A 246 -5.02 -11.28 -9.90
N LEU A 247 -4.06 -11.57 -9.02
CA LEU A 247 -2.89 -12.38 -9.34
C LEU A 247 -3.27 -13.83 -9.64
N ASP A 248 -4.30 -14.36 -8.99
CA ASP A 248 -4.78 -15.73 -9.19
C ASP A 248 -5.73 -15.88 -10.39
N THR A 249 -6.62 -14.90 -10.61
CA THR A 249 -7.74 -15.04 -11.55
C THR A 249 -7.71 -14.06 -12.72
N ARG A 250 -6.83 -13.04 -12.66
CA ARG A 250 -6.78 -11.90 -13.60
C ARG A 250 -8.08 -11.08 -13.63
N GLN A 251 -8.88 -11.17 -12.57
CA GLN A 251 -10.13 -10.45 -12.39
C GLN A 251 -10.21 -9.83 -11.00
N ILE A 252 -11.07 -8.82 -10.85
CA ILE A 252 -11.42 -8.23 -9.56
C ILE A 252 -12.95 -8.17 -9.48
N THR A 253 -13.52 -8.77 -8.45
CA THR A 253 -14.97 -8.77 -8.26
C THR A 253 -15.44 -7.51 -7.52
N PHE A 254 -16.46 -6.84 -8.05
CA PHE A 254 -17.16 -5.74 -7.39
C PHE A 254 -18.69 -5.95 -7.38
N PRO A 255 -19.40 -5.56 -6.30
CA PRO A 255 -18.85 -5.11 -5.01
C PRO A 255 -17.95 -6.18 -4.37
N ARG A 256 -17.08 -5.79 -3.43
CA ARG A 256 -16.11 -6.74 -2.88
C ARG A 256 -16.85 -7.90 -2.19
N PRO A 257 -16.49 -9.17 -2.44
CA PRO A 257 -17.15 -10.31 -1.80
C PRO A 257 -17.14 -10.25 -0.27
N ASN A 258 -16.08 -9.66 0.31
CA ASN A 258 -15.92 -9.45 1.75
C ASN A 258 -16.37 -8.05 2.22
N ALA A 259 -17.25 -7.36 1.50
CA ALA A 259 -17.70 -6.01 1.85
C ALA A 259 -18.24 -5.87 3.28
N ALA A 260 -18.95 -6.89 3.79
CA ALA A 260 -19.45 -6.90 5.18
C ALA A 260 -18.30 -6.90 6.21
N HIS A 261 -17.25 -7.67 5.97
CA HIS A 261 -16.05 -7.70 6.81
C HIS A 261 -15.30 -6.36 6.75
N LEU A 262 -15.12 -5.80 5.55
CA LEU A 262 -14.53 -4.47 5.36
C LEU A 262 -15.30 -3.37 6.11
N LEU A 263 -16.64 -3.46 6.14
CA LEU A 263 -17.48 -2.53 6.91
C LEU A 263 -17.30 -2.70 8.43
N ALA A 264 -17.18 -3.93 8.92
CA ALA A 264 -16.92 -4.20 10.34
C ALA A 264 -15.57 -3.61 10.78
N ILE A 265 -14.51 -3.78 9.97
CA ILE A 265 -13.21 -3.13 10.20
C ILE A 265 -13.36 -1.60 10.20
N LYS A 266 -14.03 -1.04 9.19
CA LYS A 266 -14.20 0.41 9.04
C LYS A 266 -14.93 1.06 10.22
N ARG A 267 -15.82 0.31 10.87
CA ARG A 267 -16.58 0.73 12.07
C ARG A 267 -15.84 0.46 13.38
N GLY A 268 -14.68 -0.20 13.35
CA GLY A 268 -13.93 -0.59 14.54
C GLY A 268 -14.63 -1.68 15.37
N GLU A 269 -15.49 -2.49 14.73
CA GLU A 269 -16.20 -3.61 15.36
C GLU A 269 -15.28 -4.83 15.56
N ILE A 270 -14.17 -4.88 14.82
CA ILE A 270 -13.15 -5.93 14.93
C ILE A 270 -11.96 -5.39 15.75
N PRO A 271 -11.42 -6.16 16.70
CA PRO A 271 -10.26 -5.74 17.47
C PRO A 271 -9.07 -5.37 16.58
N TYR A 272 -8.41 -4.27 16.90
CA TYR A 272 -7.25 -3.77 16.14
C TYR A 272 -6.19 -4.85 15.91
N ALA A 273 -5.87 -5.64 16.94
CA ALA A 273 -4.87 -6.69 16.87
C ALA A 273 -5.21 -7.75 15.82
N SER A 274 -6.50 -8.13 15.72
CA SER A 274 -6.99 -9.10 14.75
C SER A 274 -6.88 -8.58 13.32
N VAL A 275 -7.23 -7.31 13.07
CA VAL A 275 -7.12 -6.71 11.74
C VAL A 275 -5.65 -6.53 11.34
N ALA A 276 -4.78 -6.18 12.30
CA ALA A 276 -3.35 -6.08 12.05
C ALA A 276 -2.75 -7.43 11.63
N GLU A 277 -3.14 -8.52 12.30
CA GLU A 277 -2.70 -9.89 11.98
C GLU A 277 -3.23 -10.35 10.62
N GLU A 278 -4.48 -10.03 10.32
CA GLU A 278 -5.07 -10.28 9.01
C GLU A 278 -4.26 -9.60 7.89
N ILE A 279 -3.88 -8.32 8.05
CA ILE A 279 -3.08 -7.60 7.06
C ILE A 279 -1.73 -8.30 6.82
N GLU A 280 -1.07 -8.80 7.86
CA GLU A 280 0.22 -9.51 7.72
C GLU A 280 0.08 -10.85 7.00
N ASN A 281 -0.95 -11.62 7.36
CA ASN A 281 -1.25 -12.87 6.67
C ASN A 281 -1.56 -12.62 5.19
N LEU A 282 -2.40 -11.62 4.90
CA LEU A 282 -2.72 -11.23 3.52
C LEU A 282 -1.48 -10.79 2.73
N LEU A 283 -0.50 -10.17 3.36
CA LEU A 283 0.75 -9.80 2.68
C LEU A 283 1.61 -11.01 2.31
N THR A 284 1.69 -11.98 3.21
CA THR A 284 2.35 -13.26 2.93
C THR A 284 1.64 -13.97 1.77
N GLU A 285 0.31 -13.97 1.77
CA GLU A 285 -0.49 -14.51 0.67
C GLU A 285 -0.28 -13.76 -0.65
N VAL A 286 -0.17 -12.43 -0.63
CA VAL A 286 0.17 -11.63 -1.82
C VAL A 286 1.55 -12.03 -2.36
N GLU A 287 2.56 -12.23 -1.52
CA GLU A 287 3.89 -12.66 -1.96
C GLU A 287 3.86 -14.06 -2.58
N MET A 288 3.09 -14.97 -2.00
CA MET A 288 2.86 -16.30 -2.59
C MET A 288 2.09 -16.23 -3.91
N ALA A 289 1.10 -15.33 -4.04
CA ALA A 289 0.35 -15.09 -5.27
C ALA A 289 1.24 -14.55 -6.39
N VAL A 290 2.15 -13.63 -6.07
CA VAL A 290 3.17 -13.13 -7.01
C VAL A 290 4.11 -14.25 -7.47
N ALA A 291 4.47 -15.19 -6.57
CA ALA A 291 5.36 -16.30 -6.91
C ALA A 291 4.70 -17.33 -7.83
N ARG A 292 3.37 -17.56 -7.70
CA ARG A 292 2.63 -18.58 -8.47
C ARG A 292 1.95 -18.06 -9.75
N THR A 293 1.73 -16.75 -9.87
CA THR A 293 1.02 -16.20 -11.04
C THR A 293 1.78 -16.42 -12.34
N THR A 294 1.04 -16.57 -13.44
CA THR A 294 1.57 -16.74 -14.80
C THR A 294 1.63 -15.43 -15.59
N LEU A 295 1.31 -14.29 -14.96
CA LEU A 295 1.42 -12.98 -15.59
C LEU A 295 2.87 -12.65 -15.93
N PRO A 296 3.12 -11.95 -17.05
CA PRO A 296 4.47 -11.57 -17.46
C PRO A 296 5.09 -10.60 -16.45
N GLU A 297 6.41 -10.51 -16.46
CA GLU A 297 7.17 -9.62 -15.57
C GLU A 297 7.05 -8.14 -15.94
N THR A 298 6.89 -7.85 -17.22
CA THR A 298 6.76 -6.49 -17.75
C THR A 298 5.68 -6.48 -18.81
N VAL A 299 5.10 -5.31 -19.04
CA VAL A 299 4.18 -5.09 -20.15
C VAL A 299 4.93 -4.54 -21.35
N ASP A 300 4.43 -4.82 -22.53
CA ASP A 300 4.89 -4.23 -23.78
C ASP A 300 4.22 -2.86 -23.96
N ARG A 301 5.02 -1.80 -23.81
CA ARG A 301 4.54 -0.41 -23.85
C ARG A 301 4.16 0.04 -25.26
N ASP A 302 4.73 -0.58 -26.29
CA ASP A 302 4.44 -0.22 -27.69
C ASP A 302 2.95 -0.43 -28.01
N GLN A 303 2.30 -1.39 -27.34
CA GLN A 303 0.86 -1.62 -27.48
C GLN A 303 0.00 -0.47 -26.95
N ILE A 304 0.50 0.29 -25.97
CA ILE A 304 -0.18 1.51 -25.50
C ILE A 304 -0.02 2.59 -26.56
N ASP A 305 1.21 2.78 -27.06
CA ASP A 305 1.51 3.79 -28.06
C ASP A 305 0.71 3.57 -29.34
N ASP A 306 0.68 2.34 -29.87
CA ASP A 306 -0.11 1.96 -31.04
C ASP A 306 -1.60 2.28 -30.85
N PHE A 307 -2.17 1.88 -29.71
CA PHE A 307 -3.57 2.15 -29.39
C PHE A 307 -3.87 3.66 -29.33
N ILE A 308 -2.98 4.44 -28.71
CA ILE A 308 -3.16 5.89 -28.58
C ILE A 308 -3.00 6.59 -29.92
N VAL A 309 -2.08 6.15 -30.77
CA VAL A 309 -1.92 6.65 -32.14
C VAL A 309 -3.22 6.43 -32.93
N ASP A 310 -3.75 5.21 -32.92
CA ASP A 310 -4.98 4.87 -33.65
C ASP A 310 -6.18 5.69 -33.14
N LEU A 311 -6.35 5.78 -31.83
CA LEU A 311 -7.41 6.57 -31.21
C LEU A 311 -7.31 8.06 -31.56
N HIS A 312 -6.11 8.64 -31.48
CA HIS A 312 -5.91 10.04 -31.84
C HIS A 312 -6.12 10.31 -33.33
N GLN A 313 -5.73 9.38 -34.21
CA GLN A 313 -6.02 9.49 -35.64
C GLN A 313 -7.53 9.51 -35.90
N GLN A 314 -8.30 8.65 -35.23
CA GLN A 314 -9.75 8.64 -35.33
C GLN A 314 -10.37 9.96 -34.86
N ILE A 315 -9.95 10.49 -33.71
CA ILE A 315 -10.48 11.74 -33.14
C ILE A 315 -10.13 12.96 -34.01
N VAL A 316 -8.93 12.99 -34.59
CA VAL A 316 -8.47 14.13 -35.42
C VAL A 316 -9.10 14.09 -36.81
N SER A 317 -9.41 12.90 -37.32
CA SER A 317 -9.96 12.72 -38.68
C SER A 317 -11.49 12.74 -38.74
N GLY A 318 -12.16 12.52 -37.61
CA GLY A 318 -13.63 12.59 -37.46
C GLY A 318 -14.13 14.00 -37.18
#